data_AF-A0A7S0IML5-F1
#
_entry.id   AF-A0A7S0IML5-F1
#
_cell.length_a   1.000
_cell.length_b   1.000
_cell.length_c   1.000
_cell.angle_alpha   90.00
_cell.angle_beta   90.00
_cell.angle_gamma   90.00
#
_symmetry.space_group_name_H-M   'P 1'
#
loop_
_entity.id
_entity.type
_entity.pdbx_description
1 polymer ?
#
loop_
_entity_poly.entity_id
_entity_poly.type
_entity_poly.pdbx_seq_one_letter_code
_entity_poly.pdbx_strand_id
1 'polypeptide(L)'
;MLKVIHPFKACAFGVTRAESAVWFVRGFKNKGKQAPLKRQSKAEGGRDPYAVFKEALTALPDEVKAAALTSEGEEERAERRSRHSREAMRENNRVTGHLTRLIKLREQAIAALPEALREEACKPDLTLLPIQRRVFTETAPIADFKAKLLRRDPEG
;
A
#
# COMPACT_ATOMS: atom_id res chain seq x y z
N MET A 1 -13.78 54.64 39.85
CA MET A 1 -14.36 53.75 38.80
C MET A 1 -13.29 52.78 38.34
N LEU A 2 -13.26 51.57 38.93
CA LEU A 2 -12.28 50.54 38.61
C LEU A 2 -12.70 49.77 37.35
N LYS A 3 -11.82 49.70 36.35
CA LYS A 3 -11.93 48.74 35.24
C LYS A 3 -11.12 47.49 35.61
N VAL A 4 -11.84 46.40 35.83
CA VAL A 4 -11.29 45.07 36.08
C VAL A 4 -10.66 44.56 34.78
N ILE A 5 -9.35 44.35 34.83
CA ILE A 5 -8.58 43.67 33.78
C ILE A 5 -8.70 42.18 34.06
N HIS A 6 -9.37 41.44 33.19
CA HIS A 6 -9.38 39.97 33.27
C HIS A 6 -8.06 39.41 32.73
N PRO A 7 -7.33 38.58 33.49
CA PRO A 7 -6.18 37.86 32.96
C PRO A 7 -6.65 36.74 32.03
N PHE A 8 -6.16 36.78 30.78
CA PHE A 8 -6.20 35.66 29.85
C PHE A 8 -5.55 34.44 30.52
N LYS A 9 -6.39 33.48 30.88
CA LYS A 9 -5.97 32.20 31.44
C LYS A 9 -5.28 31.43 30.31
N ALA A 10 -3.96 31.38 30.36
CA ALA A 10 -3.17 30.50 29.50
C ALA A 10 -3.55 29.05 29.83
N CYS A 11 -4.31 28.41 28.95
CA CYS A 11 -4.42 26.96 28.95
C CYS A 11 -3.06 26.40 28.54
N ALA A 12 -2.25 26.05 29.53
CA ALA A 12 -1.13 25.16 29.35
C ALA A 12 -1.67 23.82 28.85
N PHE A 13 -1.63 23.62 27.53
CA PHE A 13 -1.88 22.32 26.92
C PHE A 13 -0.64 21.47 27.23
N GLY A 14 -0.70 20.78 28.37
CA GLY A 14 0.27 19.76 28.74
C GLY A 14 0.26 18.66 27.68
N VAL A 15 1.23 18.71 26.77
CA VAL A 15 1.59 17.54 25.97
C VAL A 15 2.32 16.61 26.92
N THR A 16 1.55 15.77 27.61
CA THR A 16 2.09 14.55 28.21
C THR A 16 2.73 13.78 27.07
N ARG A 17 4.06 13.70 27.11
CA ARG A 17 4.89 12.91 26.22
C ARG A 17 4.52 11.44 26.45
N ALA A 18 3.48 10.99 25.77
CA ALA A 18 3.13 9.59 25.71
C ALA A 18 4.31 8.86 25.07
N GLU A 19 5.02 8.12 25.92
CA GLU A 19 5.97 7.08 25.59
C GLU A 19 5.30 6.10 24.62
N SER A 20 5.39 6.40 23.32
CA SER A 20 4.93 5.50 22.28
C SER A 20 6.08 4.55 21.96
N ALA A 21 6.01 3.42 22.68
CA ALA A 21 6.39 2.10 22.22
C ALA A 21 7.55 2.07 21.22
N VAL A 22 8.75 1.86 21.76
CA VAL A 22 9.83 1.21 21.02
C VAL A 22 9.25 -0.09 20.46
N TRP A 23 8.97 -0.11 19.16
CA TRP A 23 8.66 -1.34 18.44
C TRP A 23 9.92 -2.19 18.48
N PHE A 24 10.01 -3.00 19.52
CA PHE A 24 10.93 -4.10 19.62
C PHE A 24 10.69 -4.98 18.39
N VAL A 25 11.56 -4.87 17.39
CA VAL A 25 11.69 -5.88 16.35
C VAL A 25 12.08 -7.14 17.09
N ARG A 26 11.07 -7.97 17.39
CA ARG A 26 11.24 -9.27 18.02
C ARG A 26 11.97 -10.12 16.98
N GLY A 27 13.30 -10.09 17.07
CA GLY A 27 14.17 -10.88 16.24
C GLY A 27 13.73 -12.33 16.33
N PHE A 28 13.36 -12.91 15.18
CA PHE A 28 13.17 -14.34 15.04
C PHE A 28 14.51 -15.02 15.29
N LYS A 29 14.77 -15.33 16.56
CA LYS A 29 15.91 -16.10 17.02
C LYS A 29 15.61 -17.56 16.69
N ASN A 30 15.74 -17.93 15.42
CA ASN A 30 15.72 -19.32 14.98
C ASN A 30 16.96 -20.04 15.51
N LYS A 31 16.96 -20.40 16.80
CA LYS A 31 17.78 -21.50 17.33
C LYS A 31 16.99 -22.81 17.19
N GLY A 32 16.53 -23.08 15.97
CA GLY A 32 16.04 -24.38 15.57
C GLY A 32 17.17 -25.06 14.81
N LYS A 33 17.81 -26.04 15.44
CA LYS A 33 18.68 -27.01 14.76
C LYS A 33 17.92 -27.49 13.52
N GLN A 34 18.35 -27.12 12.31
CA GLN A 34 17.88 -27.78 11.11
C GLN A 34 18.37 -29.22 11.22
N ALA A 35 17.47 -30.12 11.61
CA ALA A 35 17.72 -31.55 11.52
C ALA A 35 18.10 -31.86 10.07
N PRO A 36 19.11 -32.71 9.81
CA PRO A 36 19.39 -33.12 8.44
C PRO A 36 18.13 -33.81 7.91
N LEU A 37 17.48 -33.19 6.92
CA LEU A 37 16.42 -33.80 6.13
C LEU A 37 16.98 -35.11 5.58
N LYS A 38 16.61 -36.23 6.21
CA LYS A 38 16.90 -37.57 5.70
C LYS A 38 16.32 -37.62 4.28
N ARG A 39 17.22 -37.74 3.29
CA ARG A 39 16.87 -38.09 1.91
C ARG A 39 16.04 -39.37 1.98
N GLN A 40 14.72 -39.24 1.82
CA GLN A 40 13.87 -40.40 1.68
C GLN A 40 14.29 -41.12 0.40
N SER A 41 14.60 -42.39 0.57
CA SER A 41 14.97 -43.34 -0.47
C SER A 41 13.91 -43.40 -1.56
N LYS A 42 14.38 -43.42 -2.80
CA LYS A 42 13.61 -43.55 -4.03
C LYS A 42 12.55 -44.64 -3.92
N ALA A 43 11.28 -44.26 -4.05
CA ALA A 43 10.21 -45.12 -4.51
C ALA A 43 9.87 -44.72 -5.96
N GLU A 44 10.17 -45.63 -6.86
CA GLU A 44 9.54 -45.93 -8.15
C GLU A 44 8.67 -44.86 -8.84
N GLY A 45 9.18 -44.35 -9.98
CA GLY A 45 8.41 -44.37 -11.22
C GLY A 45 7.58 -43.16 -11.66
N GLY A 46 7.46 -42.08 -10.88
CA GLY A 46 6.71 -40.88 -11.28
C GLY A 46 7.57 -39.63 -11.38
N ARG A 47 7.63 -38.98 -12.56
CA ARG A 47 8.24 -37.65 -12.70
C ARG A 47 7.35 -36.66 -11.94
N ASP A 48 7.81 -36.19 -10.77
CA ASP A 48 7.06 -35.22 -9.96
C ASP A 48 6.76 -33.98 -10.81
N PRO A 49 5.47 -33.67 -11.11
CA PRO A 49 5.11 -32.55 -11.97
C PRO A 49 5.53 -31.20 -11.38
N TYR A 50 5.88 -31.15 -10.09
CA TYR A 50 6.31 -29.94 -9.39
C TYR A 50 7.81 -29.88 -9.09
N ALA A 51 8.62 -30.82 -9.60
CA ALA A 51 10.06 -30.83 -9.36
C ALA A 51 10.73 -29.49 -9.73
N VAL A 52 10.38 -28.95 -10.90
CA VAL A 52 10.92 -27.67 -11.41
C VAL A 52 10.54 -26.48 -10.51
N PHE A 53 9.30 -26.46 -9.99
CA PHE A 53 8.86 -25.40 -9.08
C PHE A 53 9.53 -25.52 -7.72
N LYS A 54 9.70 -26.75 -7.21
CA LYS A 54 10.42 -26.99 -5.96
C LYS A 54 11.87 -26.55 -6.09
N GLU A 55 12.53 -26.89 -7.19
CA GLU A 55 13.89 -26.42 -7.51
C GLU A 55 13.95 -24.90 -7.65
N ALA A 56 12.98 -24.25 -8.28
CA ALA A 56 12.95 -22.79 -8.39
C ALA A 56 12.73 -22.09 -7.03
N LEU A 57 11.94 -22.70 -6.13
CA LEU A 57 11.71 -22.19 -4.78
C LEU A 57 12.90 -22.41 -3.84
N THR A 58 13.68 -23.47 -4.05
CA THR A 58 14.86 -23.80 -3.24
C THR A 58 16.17 -23.33 -3.87
N ALA A 59 16.14 -22.82 -5.09
CA ALA A 59 17.31 -22.28 -5.77
C ALA A 59 17.89 -21.13 -4.94
N LEU A 60 19.16 -21.27 -4.60
CA LEU A 60 19.95 -20.20 -4.02
C LEU A 60 20.13 -19.09 -5.07
N PRO A 61 20.27 -17.82 -4.65
CA PRO A 61 20.51 -16.74 -5.59
C PRO A 61 21.77 -17.01 -6.41
N ASP A 62 21.66 -16.90 -7.73
CA ASP A 62 22.78 -17.07 -8.65
C ASP A 62 23.87 -16.02 -8.34
N GLU A 63 25.01 -16.46 -7.79
CA GLU A 63 26.12 -15.59 -7.40
C GLU A 63 26.67 -14.77 -8.58
N VAL A 64 26.62 -15.33 -9.79
CA VAL A 64 27.02 -14.65 -11.03
C VAL A 64 26.12 -13.45 -11.34
N LYS A 65 24.79 -13.61 -11.14
CA LYS A 65 23.84 -12.50 -11.32
C LYS A 65 23.99 -11.47 -10.21
N ALA A 66 24.24 -11.92 -8.97
CA ALA A 66 24.50 -11.02 -7.84
C ALA A 66 25.76 -10.17 -8.07
N ALA A 67 26.84 -10.76 -8.57
CA ALA A 67 28.09 -10.05 -8.90
C ALA A 67 27.94 -9.10 -10.11
N ALA A 68 27.14 -9.48 -11.11
CA ALA A 68 26.81 -8.57 -12.22
C ALA A 68 25.98 -7.36 -11.75
N LEU A 69 25.06 -7.59 -10.81
CA LEU A 69 24.27 -6.54 -10.16
C LEU A 69 25.11 -5.58 -9.32
N THR A 70 26.29 -5.98 -8.82
CA THR A 70 27.24 -5.13 -8.07
C THR A 70 28.14 -4.26 -8.94
N SER A 71 28.01 -4.29 -10.28
CA SER A 71 28.87 -3.52 -11.20
C SER A 71 28.75 -1.99 -11.11
N GLU A 72 27.57 -1.45 -10.78
CA GLU A 72 27.42 -0.04 -10.39
C GLU A 72 28.07 0.22 -9.00
N GLY A 73 28.54 1.43 -8.72
CA GLY A 73 29.03 1.76 -7.38
C GLY A 73 27.90 1.64 -6.33
N GLU A 74 28.20 1.11 -5.13
CA GLU A 74 27.21 1.08 -4.05
C GLU A 74 26.65 2.47 -3.71
N GLU A 75 27.50 3.49 -3.84
CA GLU A 75 27.18 4.90 -3.65
C GLU A 75 26.15 5.40 -4.67
N GLU A 76 26.34 5.12 -5.97
CA GLU A 76 25.40 5.50 -7.03
C GLU A 76 24.00 4.89 -6.82
N ARG A 77 23.96 3.63 -6.38
CA ARG A 77 22.70 2.97 -6.03
C ARG A 77 22.04 3.63 -4.82
N ALA A 78 22.82 3.97 -3.79
CA ALA A 78 22.31 4.64 -2.60
C ALA A 78 21.74 6.02 -2.94
N GLU A 79 22.42 6.79 -3.79
CA GLU A 79 21.92 8.06 -4.30
C GLU A 79 20.63 7.89 -5.10
N ARG A 80 20.57 6.93 -6.03
CA ARG A 80 19.37 6.68 -6.84
C ARG A 80 18.17 6.32 -5.97
N ARG A 81 18.37 5.44 -4.97
CA ARG A 81 17.33 5.10 -3.99
C ARG A 81 16.88 6.32 -3.18
N SER A 82 17.83 7.16 -2.75
CA SER A 82 17.53 8.39 -1.99
C SER A 82 16.72 9.38 -2.83
N ARG A 83 17.10 9.60 -4.10
CA ARG A 83 16.36 10.45 -5.05
C ARG A 83 14.94 9.94 -5.27
N HIS A 84 14.80 8.66 -5.60
CA HIS A 84 13.49 8.02 -5.78
C HIS A 84 12.63 8.13 -4.52
N SER A 85 13.20 7.91 -3.33
CA SER A 85 12.49 8.07 -2.05
C SER A 85 11.99 9.50 -1.83
N ARG A 86 12.82 10.51 -2.12
CA ARG A 86 12.43 11.92 -2.01
C ARG A 86 11.29 12.28 -2.97
N GLU A 87 11.34 11.78 -4.20
CA GLU A 87 10.30 12.00 -5.20
C GLU A 87 8.99 11.32 -4.81
N ALA A 88 9.04 10.06 -4.35
CA ALA A 88 7.88 9.33 -3.85
C ALA A 88 7.24 10.06 -2.66
N MET A 89 8.02 10.59 -1.73
CA MET A 89 7.51 11.36 -0.60
C MET A 89 6.89 12.70 -1.03
N ARG A 90 7.47 13.38 -2.03
CA ARG A 90 6.87 14.60 -2.60
C ARG A 90 5.51 14.32 -3.22
N GLU A 91 5.39 13.26 -4.02
CA GLU A 91 4.12 12.90 -4.64
C GLU A 91 3.08 12.46 -3.60
N ASN A 92 3.48 11.68 -2.61
CA ASN A 92 2.60 11.30 -1.50
C ASN A 92 2.09 12.53 -0.74
N ASN A 93 2.96 13.50 -0.44
CA ASN A 93 2.55 14.75 0.21
C ASN A 93 1.60 15.58 -0.67
N ARG A 94 1.82 15.59 -2.00
CA ARG A 94 0.93 16.26 -2.96
C ARG A 94 -0.46 15.64 -2.96
N VAL A 95 -0.53 14.31 -3.05
CA VAL A 95 -1.78 13.54 -3.07
C VAL A 95 -2.52 13.68 -1.75
N THR A 96 -1.85 13.48 -0.62
CA THR A 96 -2.46 13.60 0.72
C THR A 96 -2.96 15.02 0.97
N GLY A 97 -2.18 16.04 0.63
CA GLY A 97 -2.62 17.45 0.73
C GLY A 97 -3.88 17.75 -0.09
N HIS A 98 -3.96 17.20 -1.31
CA HIS A 98 -5.16 17.31 -2.14
C HIS A 98 -6.37 16.60 -1.53
N LEU A 99 -6.21 15.35 -1.07
CA LEU A 99 -7.29 14.58 -0.43
C LEU A 99 -7.79 15.25 0.85
N THR A 100 -6.90 15.74 1.71
CA THR A 100 -7.29 16.49 2.92
C THR A 100 -8.09 17.75 2.58
N ARG A 101 -7.73 18.46 1.49
CA ARG A 101 -8.53 19.60 1.02
C ARG A 101 -9.92 19.17 0.57
N LEU A 102 -10.04 18.08 -0.19
CA LEU A 102 -11.33 17.56 -0.65
C LEU A 102 -12.22 17.14 0.53
N ILE A 103 -11.65 16.51 1.56
CA ILE A 103 -12.38 16.13 2.79
C ILE A 103 -12.95 17.38 3.47
N LYS A 104 -12.14 18.42 3.67
CA LYS A 104 -12.59 19.68 4.30
C LYS A 104 -13.70 20.35 3.48
N LEU A 105 -13.56 20.40 2.16
CA LEU A 105 -14.58 20.96 1.29
C LEU A 105 -15.88 20.15 1.34
N ARG A 106 -15.79 18.81 1.41
CA ARG A 106 -16.95 17.94 1.59
C ARG A 106 -17.65 18.21 2.93
N GLU A 107 -16.91 18.33 4.03
CA GLU A 107 -17.47 18.63 5.35
C GLU A 107 -18.18 19.99 5.37
N GLN A 108 -17.56 21.02 4.77
CA GLN A 108 -18.17 22.35 4.63
C GLN A 108 -19.44 22.32 3.79
N ALA A 109 -19.42 21.57 2.68
CA ALA A 109 -20.59 21.41 1.82
C ALA A 109 -21.74 20.71 2.56
N ILE A 110 -21.47 19.66 3.33
CA ILE A 110 -22.48 18.96 4.14
C ILE A 110 -23.04 19.88 5.23
N ALA A 111 -22.19 20.69 5.87
CA ALA A 111 -22.61 21.65 6.89
C ALA A 111 -23.50 22.77 6.34
N ALA A 112 -23.33 23.13 5.05
CA ALA A 112 -24.14 24.14 4.37
C ALA A 112 -25.52 23.63 3.92
N LEU A 113 -25.78 22.31 3.98
CA LEU A 113 -27.07 21.73 3.60
C LEU A 113 -28.16 21.99 4.67
N PRO A 114 -29.44 22.06 4.26
CA PRO A 114 -30.58 22.02 5.18
C PRO A 114 -30.58 20.73 6.02
N GLU A 115 -31.13 20.81 7.24
CA GLU A 115 -31.07 19.73 8.22
C GLU A 115 -31.63 18.40 7.71
N ALA A 116 -32.77 18.42 7.01
CA ALA A 116 -33.40 17.23 6.44
C ALA A 116 -32.47 16.47 5.46
N LEU A 117 -31.71 17.20 4.62
CA LEU A 117 -30.80 16.59 3.63
C LEU A 117 -29.46 16.20 4.25
N ARG A 118 -29.04 16.90 5.32
CA ARG A 118 -27.79 16.64 6.02
C ARG A 118 -27.77 15.25 6.66
N GLU A 119 -28.90 14.81 7.23
CA GLU A 119 -29.02 13.49 7.85
C GLU A 119 -28.84 12.36 6.83
N GLU A 120 -29.38 12.52 5.63
CA GLU A 120 -29.22 11.54 4.55
C GLU A 120 -27.79 11.53 4.01
N ALA A 121 -27.18 12.71 3.79
CA ALA A 121 -25.83 12.85 3.26
C ALA A 121 -24.73 12.31 4.19
N CYS A 122 -24.99 12.23 5.50
CA CYS A 122 -24.06 11.65 6.48
C CYS A 122 -24.02 10.12 6.49
N LYS A 123 -25.02 9.44 5.89
CA LYS A 123 -25.07 7.98 5.87
C LYS A 123 -23.96 7.43 4.95
N PRO A 124 -23.23 6.38 5.36
CA PRO A 124 -22.24 5.76 4.51
C PRO A 124 -22.91 5.09 3.31
N ASP A 125 -22.42 5.40 2.12
CA ASP A 125 -22.86 4.72 0.89
C ASP A 125 -22.25 3.32 0.83
N LEU A 126 -23.11 2.31 0.69
CA LEU A 126 -22.73 0.90 0.57
C LEU A 126 -22.79 0.42 -0.89
N THR A 127 -23.11 1.30 -1.85
CA THR A 127 -23.08 0.93 -3.26
C THR A 127 -21.66 0.57 -3.70
N LEU A 128 -21.56 -0.52 -4.46
CA LEU A 128 -20.28 -0.96 -5.01
C LEU A 128 -19.87 -0.06 -6.18
N LEU A 129 -18.56 0.01 -6.44
CA LEU A 129 -18.05 0.69 -7.62
C LEU A 129 -18.62 0.05 -8.90
N PRO A 130 -18.94 0.85 -9.94
CA PRO A 130 -19.42 0.31 -11.20
C PRO A 130 -18.42 -0.67 -11.83
N ILE A 131 -18.90 -1.86 -12.20
CA ILE A 131 -18.10 -2.93 -12.83
C ILE A 131 -17.38 -2.43 -14.10
N GLN A 132 -17.98 -1.49 -14.81
CA GLN A 132 -17.47 -0.98 -16.09
C GLN A 132 -16.37 0.08 -15.96
N ARG A 133 -15.87 0.37 -14.74
CA ARG A 133 -14.77 1.34 -14.55
C ARG A 133 -13.46 0.75 -15.08
N ARG A 134 -13.03 1.23 -16.25
CA ARG A 134 -11.79 0.78 -16.90
C ARG A 134 -10.58 1.33 -16.16
N VAL A 135 -9.62 0.45 -15.88
CA VAL A 135 -8.26 0.83 -15.51
C VAL A 135 -7.52 1.21 -16.79
N PHE A 136 -6.62 2.19 -16.69
CA PHE A 136 -5.77 2.58 -17.79
C PHE A 136 -4.92 1.39 -18.26
N THR A 137 -4.94 1.13 -19.56
CA THR A 137 -4.08 0.13 -20.22
C THR A 137 -3.05 0.86 -21.07
N GLU A 138 -1.82 0.33 -21.14
CA GLU A 138 -0.72 0.94 -21.90
C GLU A 138 -1.05 1.11 -23.38
N THR A 139 -1.73 0.11 -23.97
CA THR A 139 -2.21 0.16 -25.34
C THR A 139 -3.72 0.41 -25.39
N ALA A 140 -4.14 1.23 -26.35
CA ALA A 140 -5.55 1.48 -26.58
C ALA A 140 -6.25 0.17 -27.01
N PRO A 141 -7.47 -0.10 -26.52
CA PRO A 141 -8.20 -1.27 -26.92
C PRO A 141 -8.55 -1.20 -28.42
N ILE A 142 -8.57 -2.37 -29.07
CA ILE A 142 -8.99 -2.50 -30.47
C ILE A 142 -10.43 -1.95 -30.62
N ALA A 143 -10.71 -1.33 -31.77
CA ALA A 143 -12.07 -0.97 -32.17
C ALA A 143 -13.00 -2.19 -31.98
N ASP A 144 -14.21 -1.95 -31.46
CA ASP A 144 -15.23 -2.96 -31.19
C ASP A 144 -14.95 -3.97 -30.05
N PHE A 145 -13.89 -3.79 -29.25
CA PHE A 145 -13.65 -4.67 -28.09
C PHE A 145 -14.84 -4.70 -27.10
N LYS A 146 -15.52 -3.57 -26.92
CA LYS A 146 -16.77 -3.48 -26.13
C LYS A 146 -17.89 -4.33 -26.72
N ALA A 147 -18.10 -4.24 -28.03
CA ALA A 147 -19.16 -4.98 -28.71
C ALA A 147 -18.89 -6.50 -28.70
N LYS A 148 -17.61 -6.91 -28.76
CA LYS A 148 -17.23 -8.33 -28.67
C LYS A 148 -17.43 -8.91 -27.26
N LEU A 149 -17.16 -8.14 -26.20
CA LEU A 149 -17.43 -8.56 -24.82
C LEU A 149 -18.93 -8.79 -24.57
N LEU A 150 -19.77 -7.82 -24.95
CA LEU A 150 -21.23 -7.92 -24.77
C LEU A 150 -21.87 -9.08 -25.54
N ARG A 151 -21.25 -9.54 -26.64
CA ARG A 151 -21.74 -10.70 -27.42
C ARG A 151 -21.31 -12.05 -26.82
N ARG A 152 -20.32 -12.07 -25.94
CA ARG A 152 -19.72 -13.30 -25.41
C ARG A 152 -20.45 -13.83 -24.18
N ASP A 153 -21.31 -13.02 -23.57
CA ASP A 153 -22.16 -13.36 -22.45
C ASP A 153 -23.62 -13.51 -22.93
N PRO A 154 -24.01 -14.62 -23.61
CA PRO A 154 -25.42 -14.88 -23.93
C PRO A 154 -26.23 -15.40 -22.73
N GLU A 155 -25.58 -15.79 -21.64
CA GLU A 155 -26.22 -16.28 -20.41
C GLU A 155 -25.74 -15.46 -19.22
N GLY A 156 -26.40 -14.33 -19.00
CA GLY A 156 -26.48 -13.67 -17.70
C GLY A 156 -27.78 -14.06 -17.02
#